data_AF-A0A6B2LGJ0-F1
#
_entry.id   AF-A0A6B2LGJ0-F1
#
_cell.length_a   1.000
_cell.length_b   1.000
_cell.length_c   1.000
_cell.angle_alpha   90.00
_cell.angle_beta   90.00
_cell.angle_gamma   90.00
#
_symmetry.space_group_name_H-M   'P 1'
#
loop_
_entity.id
_entity.type
_entity.pdbx_description
1 polymer ?
#
loop_
_entity_poly.entity_id
_entity_poly.type
_entity_poly.pdbx_seq_one_letter_code
_entity_poly.pdbx_strand_id
1 'polypeptide(L)'
;MKDQATRPELLGYKSFLQSGLMGSDTISVDIKRLLQKHRNDNGITLEEHNQLLGQFGWSSDEYELGERAKEEVDLEEERIILRDPNGFIVLEIQSDHSASSPEEVVWAKASAKFFQTMKKAQGNYTIQKIGIIVNTKLKRQFEKKRAEYLNVSQKKGT
;
A
#
# COMPACT_ATOMS: atom_id res chain seq x y z
N MET A 1 -10.03 -27.83 25.20
CA MET A 1 -8.96 -27.32 24.33
C MET A 1 -8.66 -28.42 23.34
N LYS A 2 -9.15 -28.31 22.09
CA LYS A 2 -8.90 -29.32 21.05
C LYS A 2 -7.74 -28.82 20.21
N ASP A 3 -6.66 -29.61 20.17
CA ASP A 3 -5.55 -29.45 19.25
C ASP A 3 -6.07 -29.29 17.82
N GLN A 4 -5.84 -28.12 17.23
CA GLN A 4 -5.96 -27.91 15.79
C GLN A 4 -4.83 -28.70 15.12
N ALA A 5 -5.11 -29.98 14.82
CA ALA A 5 -4.37 -30.71 13.81
C ALA A 5 -4.34 -29.85 12.53
N THR A 6 -3.15 -29.41 12.16
CA THR A 6 -2.88 -28.53 11.03
C THR A 6 -3.44 -29.17 9.76
N ARG A 7 -4.57 -28.67 9.26
CA ARG A 7 -5.16 -29.09 7.98
C ARG A 7 -4.06 -29.07 6.90
N PRO A 8 -3.72 -30.21 6.27
CA PRO A 8 -2.62 -30.26 5.31
C PRO A 8 -2.88 -29.34 4.11
N GLU A 9 -4.14 -29.08 3.80
CA GLU A 9 -4.55 -28.15 2.74
C GLU A 9 -4.18 -26.69 3.08
N LEU A 10 -4.25 -26.30 4.36
CA LEU A 10 -3.83 -24.96 4.82
C LEU A 10 -2.31 -24.81 4.76
N LEU A 11 -1.54 -25.87 5.05
CA LEU A 11 -0.08 -25.85 4.91
C LEU A 11 0.34 -25.69 3.45
N GLY A 12 -0.27 -26.44 2.53
CA GLY A 12 -0.04 -26.30 1.09
C GLY A 12 -0.39 -24.90 0.58
N TYR A 13 -1.53 -24.37 1.02
CA TYR A 13 -1.94 -23.01 0.66
C TYR A 13 -1.03 -21.93 1.25
N LYS A 14 -0.55 -22.10 2.47
CA LYS A 14 0.42 -21.20 3.09
C LYS A 14 1.72 -21.15 2.30
N SER A 15 2.25 -22.30 1.85
CA SER A 15 3.43 -22.35 1.00
C SER A 15 3.20 -21.66 -0.35
N PHE A 16 2.00 -21.80 -0.91
CA PHE A 16 1.65 -21.15 -2.17
C PHE A 16 1.50 -19.63 -2.01
N LEU A 17 0.84 -19.16 -0.94
CA LEU A 17 0.81 -17.75 -0.55
C LEU A 17 2.22 -17.20 -0.32
N GLN A 18 3.06 -17.94 0.39
CA GLN A 18 4.45 -17.56 0.62
C GLN A 18 5.19 -17.40 -0.71
N SER A 19 5.03 -18.30 -1.67
CA SER A 19 5.68 -18.19 -2.99
C SER A 19 5.17 -16.99 -3.81
N GLY A 20 3.90 -16.61 -3.65
CA GLY A 20 3.28 -15.50 -4.37
C GLY A 20 3.49 -14.13 -3.72
N LEU A 21 3.80 -14.09 -2.42
CA LEU A 21 3.90 -12.87 -1.61
C LEU A 21 5.32 -12.60 -1.07
N MET A 22 6.20 -13.60 -0.94
CA MET A 22 7.55 -13.37 -0.43
C MET A 22 8.37 -12.52 -1.40
N GLY A 23 8.97 -11.46 -0.86
CA GLY A 23 9.93 -10.63 -1.58
C GLY A 23 9.32 -9.70 -2.63
N SER A 24 7.99 -9.64 -2.74
CA SER A 24 7.29 -8.72 -3.63
C SER A 24 6.26 -7.90 -2.84
N ASP A 25 6.28 -6.59 -3.05
CA ASP A 25 5.23 -5.67 -2.56
C ASP A 25 4.03 -5.62 -3.51
N THR A 26 4.03 -6.43 -4.55
CA THR A 26 2.95 -6.50 -5.55
C THR A 26 2.59 -7.95 -5.83
N ILE A 27 1.32 -8.21 -6.08
CA ILE A 27 0.83 -9.53 -6.50
C ILE A 27 0.11 -9.38 -7.84
N SER A 28 0.53 -10.18 -8.81
CA SER A 28 -0.08 -10.15 -10.14
C SER A 28 -1.50 -10.71 -10.14
N VAL A 29 -2.30 -10.25 -11.10
CA VAL A 29 -3.68 -10.74 -11.29
C VAL A 29 -3.70 -12.25 -11.56
N ASP A 30 -2.68 -12.79 -12.24
CA ASP A 30 -2.58 -14.22 -12.53
C ASP A 30 -2.30 -15.04 -11.26
N ILE A 31 -1.41 -14.56 -10.38
CA ILE A 31 -1.17 -15.22 -9.09
C ILE A 31 -2.41 -15.13 -8.18
N LYS A 32 -3.12 -13.99 -8.16
CA LYS A 32 -4.42 -13.89 -7.46
C LYS A 32 -5.44 -14.91 -7.95
N ARG A 33 -5.60 -15.05 -9.26
CA ARG A 33 -6.52 -16.04 -9.84
C ARG A 33 -6.14 -17.46 -9.45
N LEU A 34 -4.85 -17.79 -9.46
CA LEU A 34 -4.36 -19.09 -9.01
C LEU A 34 -4.61 -19.32 -7.52
N LEU A 35 -4.37 -18.31 -6.68
CA LEU A 35 -4.65 -18.38 -5.24
C LEU A 35 -6.14 -18.53 -4.94
N GLN A 36 -7.00 -17.81 -5.66
CA GLN A 36 -8.44 -17.90 -5.51
C GLN A 36 -8.96 -19.28 -5.94
N LYS A 37 -8.44 -19.81 -7.04
CA LYS A 37 -8.76 -21.17 -7.49
C LYS A 37 -8.32 -22.20 -6.45
N HIS A 38 -7.07 -22.15 -6.00
CA HIS A 38 -6.55 -23.06 -4.99
C HIS A 38 -7.33 -22.97 -3.67
N ARG A 39 -7.75 -21.77 -3.26
CA ARG A 39 -8.60 -21.57 -2.08
C ARG A 39 -9.94 -22.29 -2.22
N ASN A 40 -10.60 -22.13 -3.37
CA ASN A 40 -11.90 -22.75 -3.64
C ASN A 40 -11.78 -24.28 -3.74
N ASP A 41 -10.76 -24.78 -4.42
CA ASP A 41 -10.51 -26.21 -4.63
C ASP A 41 -10.24 -26.96 -3.31
N ASN A 42 -9.70 -26.26 -2.30
CA ASN A 42 -9.35 -26.83 -1.00
C ASN A 42 -10.33 -26.45 0.14
N GLY A 43 -11.45 -25.78 -0.18
CA GLY A 43 -12.43 -25.37 0.82
C GLY A 43 -11.83 -24.48 1.92
N ILE A 44 -10.92 -23.58 1.55
CA ILE A 44 -10.30 -22.63 2.47
C ILE A 44 -11.23 -21.43 2.57
N THR A 45 -11.63 -21.10 3.80
CA THR A 45 -12.54 -20.00 4.06
C THR A 45 -11.84 -18.65 3.84
N LEU A 46 -12.64 -17.61 3.62
CA LEU A 46 -12.11 -16.24 3.51
C LEU A 46 -11.40 -15.80 4.81
N GLU A 47 -11.88 -16.26 5.96
CA GLU A 47 -11.28 -15.98 7.26
C GLU A 47 -9.90 -16.63 7.42
N GLU A 48 -9.76 -17.91 7.03
CA GLU A 48 -8.46 -18.60 7.01
C GLU A 48 -7.47 -17.94 6.03
N HIS A 49 -7.96 -17.51 4.86
CA HIS A 49 -7.16 -16.75 3.90
C HIS A 49 -6.64 -15.43 4.50
N ASN A 50 -7.52 -14.64 5.11
CA ASN A 50 -7.17 -13.36 5.72
C ASN A 50 -6.20 -13.52 6.90
N GLN A 51 -6.37 -14.56 7.72
CA GLN A 51 -5.41 -14.89 8.78
C GLN A 51 -4.02 -15.21 8.22
N LEU A 52 -3.95 -15.98 7.11
CA LEU A 52 -2.68 -16.29 6.46
C LEU A 52 -2.04 -15.06 5.81
N LEU A 53 -2.81 -14.19 5.15
CA LEU A 53 -2.33 -12.90 4.65
C LEU A 53 -1.69 -12.06 5.76
N GLY A 54 -2.36 -11.98 6.91
CA GLY A 54 -1.84 -11.28 8.09
C GLY A 54 -0.51 -11.82 8.59
N GLN A 55 -0.28 -13.14 8.54
CA GLN A 55 1.01 -13.75 8.87
C GLN A 55 2.14 -13.33 7.93
N PHE A 56 1.82 -12.96 6.69
CA PHE A 56 2.77 -12.43 5.71
C PHE A 56 2.80 -10.89 5.68
N GLY A 57 2.11 -10.23 6.62
CA GLY A 57 2.07 -8.78 6.74
C GLY A 57 1.28 -8.07 5.64
N TRP A 58 0.32 -8.77 5.03
CA TRP A 58 -0.65 -8.21 4.10
C TRP A 58 -2.03 -8.12 4.76
N SER A 59 -2.75 -7.03 4.51
CA SER A 59 -4.17 -6.88 4.79
C SER A 59 -5.01 -7.40 3.61
N SER A 60 -6.29 -7.67 3.88
CA SER A 60 -7.25 -8.04 2.83
C SER A 60 -7.35 -6.95 1.75
N ASP A 61 -7.29 -5.67 2.15
CA ASP A 61 -7.44 -4.55 1.22
C ASP A 61 -6.21 -4.42 0.31
N GLU A 62 -5.00 -4.53 0.86
CA GLU A 62 -3.75 -4.56 0.08
C GLU A 62 -3.71 -5.74 -0.88
N TYR A 63 -4.14 -6.92 -0.40
CA TYR A 63 -4.26 -8.09 -1.25
C TYR A 63 -5.24 -7.80 -2.39
N GLU A 64 -6.45 -7.32 -2.15
CA GLU A 64 -7.44 -7.01 -3.20
C GLU A 64 -6.96 -5.94 -4.19
N LEU A 65 -6.19 -4.94 -3.73
CA LEU A 65 -5.56 -3.93 -4.59
C LEU A 65 -4.38 -4.47 -5.39
N GLY A 66 -3.75 -5.54 -4.91
CA GLY A 66 -2.61 -6.18 -5.57
C GLY A 66 -1.27 -5.49 -5.27
N GLU A 67 -1.27 -4.54 -4.34
CA GLU A 67 -0.11 -3.76 -3.94
C GLU A 67 -0.14 -3.63 -2.42
N ARG A 68 0.98 -3.96 -1.78
CA ARG A 68 1.20 -3.72 -0.35
C ARG A 68 1.36 -2.24 -0.13
N ALA A 69 0.74 -1.70 0.91
CA ALA A 69 1.00 -0.34 1.34
C ALA A 69 2.44 -0.29 1.85
N LYS A 70 3.36 0.08 0.97
CA LYS A 70 4.70 0.47 1.37
C LYS A 70 4.56 1.62 2.35
N GLU A 71 5.20 1.52 3.51
CA GLU A 71 5.36 2.61 4.48
C GLU A 71 5.46 3.94 3.71
N GLU A 72 4.62 4.90 4.10
CA GLU A 72 4.76 6.27 3.63
C GLU A 72 6.16 6.71 4.04
N VAL A 73 7.06 6.81 3.07
CA VAL A 73 8.42 7.27 3.31
C VAL A 73 8.32 8.78 3.40
N ASP A 74 8.02 9.26 4.61
CA ASP A 74 8.12 10.69 4.92
C ASP A 74 9.59 11.08 4.80
N LEU A 75 9.90 12.02 3.90
CA LEU A 75 11.23 12.62 3.81
C LEU A 75 11.58 13.28 5.14
N GLU A 76 12.86 13.26 5.53
CA GLU A 76 13.28 13.86 6.81
C GLU A 76 12.99 15.37 6.82
N GLU A 77 13.15 16.02 5.67
CA GLU A 77 12.80 17.41 5.43
C GLU A 77 11.30 17.69 5.68
N GLU A 78 10.41 16.77 5.29
CA GLU A 78 8.98 16.89 5.60
C GLU A 78 8.75 16.87 7.11
N ARG A 79 9.39 15.94 7.83
CA ARG A 79 9.22 15.79 9.27
C ARG A 79 9.69 17.01 10.04
N ILE A 80 10.80 17.62 9.61
CA ILE A 80 11.33 18.84 10.23
C ILE A 80 10.33 19.98 10.11
N ILE A 81 9.75 20.20 8.93
CA ILE A 81 8.82 21.31 8.70
C ILE A 81 7.48 21.08 9.42
N LEU A 82 7.02 19.84 9.53
CA LEU A 82 5.79 19.53 10.26
C LEU A 82 5.87 19.76 11.78
N ARG A 83 7.08 19.89 12.34
CA ARG A 83 7.28 20.30 13.74
C ARG A 83 7.00 21.79 13.95
N ASP A 84 7.16 22.62 12.92
CA ASP A 84 6.81 24.03 12.96
C ASP A 84 5.28 24.20 12.85
N PRO A 85 4.60 24.83 13.83
CA PRO A 85 3.17 25.15 13.78
C PRO A 85 2.73 25.93 12.54
N ASN A 86 3.63 26.70 11.92
CA ASN A 86 3.41 27.46 10.69
C ASN A 86 4.22 26.93 9.50
N GLY A 87 4.80 25.74 9.62
CA GLY A 87 5.65 25.15 8.59
C GLY A 87 4.96 25.08 7.24
N PHE A 88 5.62 25.65 6.23
CA PHE A 88 5.24 25.56 4.83
C PHE A 88 6.48 25.47 3.96
N ILE A 89 6.59 24.42 3.16
CA ILE A 89 7.64 24.28 2.16
C ILE A 89 7.09 23.53 0.93
N VAL A 90 7.73 23.77 -0.21
CA VAL A 90 7.62 22.90 -1.38
C VAL A 90 8.97 22.23 -1.56
N LEU A 91 9.04 20.91 -1.35
CA LEU A 91 10.23 20.12 -1.63
C LEU A 91 10.18 19.70 -3.09
N GLU A 92 11.15 20.16 -3.89
CA GLU A 92 11.28 19.73 -5.28
C GLU A 92 12.17 18.50 -5.37
N ILE A 93 11.61 17.40 -5.85
CA ILE A 93 12.34 16.18 -6.17
C ILE A 93 12.58 16.13 -7.67
N GLN A 94 13.79 15.71 -8.04
CA GLN A 94 14.20 15.39 -9.40
C GLN A 94 14.65 13.93 -9.43
N SER A 95 14.59 13.28 -10.60
CA SER A 95 15.13 11.92 -10.71
C SER A 95 16.65 12.01 -10.74
N ASP A 96 17.27 11.84 -9.58
CA ASP A 96 18.72 11.69 -9.49
C ASP A 96 19.01 10.19 -9.53
N HIS A 97 19.83 9.74 -10.48
CA HIS A 97 20.07 8.33 -10.81
C HIS A 97 20.68 7.46 -9.67
N SER A 98 20.69 7.92 -8.42
CA SER A 98 21.04 7.09 -7.26
C SER A 98 19.82 6.28 -6.80
N ALA A 99 19.81 4.99 -7.14
CA ALA A 99 18.68 4.07 -6.97
C ALA A 99 18.29 3.71 -5.51
N SER A 100 18.69 4.50 -4.52
CA SER A 100 18.53 4.16 -3.10
C SER A 100 18.17 5.34 -2.19
N SER A 101 17.81 6.52 -2.72
CA SER A 101 17.32 7.62 -1.88
C SER A 101 15.81 7.47 -1.57
N PRO A 102 15.35 7.91 -0.39
CA PRO A 102 13.92 8.07 -0.08
C PRO A 102 13.15 8.89 -1.13
N GLU A 103 13.81 9.89 -1.71
CA GLU A 103 13.26 10.75 -2.76
C GLU A 103 12.93 9.97 -4.05
N GLU A 104 13.78 9.02 -4.44
CA GLU A 104 13.55 8.17 -5.62
C GLU A 104 12.34 7.25 -5.40
N VAL A 105 12.09 6.79 -4.17
CA VAL A 105 10.88 6.02 -3.84
C VAL A 105 9.62 6.88 -4.02
N VAL A 106 9.64 8.12 -3.55
CA VAL A 106 8.52 9.05 -3.73
C VAL A 106 8.33 9.39 -5.20
N TRP A 107 9.43 9.64 -5.92
CA TRP A 107 9.44 9.92 -7.34
C TRP A 107 8.81 8.78 -8.14
N ALA A 108 9.25 7.53 -7.91
CA ALA A 108 8.75 6.35 -8.58
C ALA A 108 7.25 6.14 -8.32
N LYS A 109 6.79 6.29 -7.07
CA LYS A 109 5.37 6.15 -6.71
C LYS A 109 4.49 7.20 -7.41
N ALA A 110 4.86 8.47 -7.30
CA ALA A 110 4.10 9.57 -7.89
C ALA A 110 4.09 9.50 -9.43
N SER A 111 5.24 9.16 -10.03
CA SER A 111 5.37 8.95 -11.48
C SER A 111 4.51 7.78 -11.96
N ALA A 112 4.56 6.64 -11.28
CA ALA A 112 3.74 5.49 -11.60
C ALA A 112 2.25 5.84 -11.55
N LYS A 113 1.80 6.54 -10.50
CA LYS A 113 0.39 6.94 -10.38
C LYS A 113 -0.03 7.91 -11.49
N PHE A 114 0.81 8.88 -11.80
CA PHE A 114 0.60 9.81 -12.91
C PHE A 114 0.38 9.04 -14.22
N PHE A 115 1.29 8.15 -14.59
CA PHE A 115 1.17 7.39 -15.84
C PHE A 115 0.02 6.38 -15.82
N GLN A 116 -0.27 5.71 -14.70
CA GLN A 116 -1.42 4.79 -14.57
C GLN A 116 -2.75 5.47 -14.90
N THR A 117 -2.92 6.74 -14.51
CA THR A 117 -4.16 7.49 -14.81
C THR A 117 -4.27 7.89 -16.29
N MET A 118 -3.16 7.87 -17.03
CA MET A 118 -3.06 8.29 -18.42
C MET A 118 -3.23 7.09 -19.37
N LYS A 119 -4.47 6.63 -19.58
CA LYS A 119 -4.78 5.39 -20.34
C LYS A 119 -4.15 5.25 -21.76
N LYS A 120 -3.77 6.35 -22.44
CA LYS A 120 -3.28 6.32 -23.85
C LYS A 120 -2.24 7.38 -24.23
N ALA A 121 -1.80 8.22 -23.29
CA ALA A 121 -0.95 9.38 -23.61
C ALA A 121 0.42 9.35 -22.92
N GLN A 122 0.79 8.24 -22.27
CA GLN A 122 2.01 8.14 -21.44
C GLN A 122 3.28 8.54 -22.20
N GLY A 123 3.40 8.16 -23.48
CA GLY A 123 4.57 8.48 -24.31
C GLY A 123 4.73 9.96 -24.68
N ASN A 124 3.74 10.81 -24.40
CA ASN A 124 3.77 12.24 -24.73
C ASN A 124 4.23 13.12 -23.57
N TYR A 125 4.46 12.53 -22.38
CA TYR A 125 4.79 13.28 -21.19
C TYR A 125 6.05 12.73 -20.54
N THR A 126 6.92 13.66 -20.14
CA THR A 126 8.08 13.39 -19.31
C THR A 126 7.92 14.20 -18.03
N ILE A 127 8.05 13.54 -16.89
CA ILE A 127 8.02 14.21 -15.59
C ILE A 127 9.40 14.84 -15.38
N GLN A 128 9.46 16.16 -15.33
CA GLN A 128 10.70 16.90 -15.10
C GLN A 128 11.01 17.09 -13.62
N LYS A 129 9.96 17.32 -12.82
CA LYS A 129 10.05 17.59 -11.37
C LYS A 129 8.79 17.13 -10.67
N ILE A 130 8.91 16.80 -9.39
CA ILE A 130 7.77 16.51 -8.50
C ILE A 130 7.89 17.41 -7.28
N GLY A 131 6.84 18.18 -6.99
CA GLY A 131 6.79 19.04 -5.81
C GLY A 131 5.97 18.40 -4.69
N ILE A 132 6.58 18.16 -3.54
CA ILE A 132 5.87 17.80 -2.31
C ILE A 132 5.51 19.07 -1.56
N ILE A 133 4.23 19.31 -1.37
CA ILE A 133 3.72 20.46 -0.60
C ILE A 133 3.56 20.02 0.86
N VAL A 134 4.42 20.54 1.72
CA VAL A 134 4.34 20.31 3.17
C VAL A 134 3.73 21.54 3.81
N ASN A 135 2.57 21.40 4.45
CA ASN A 135 1.90 22.48 5.15
C ASN A 135 1.29 21.97 6.46
N THR A 136 1.85 22.38 7.59
CA THR A 136 1.45 21.88 8.91
C THR A 136 0.00 22.20 9.24
N LYS A 137 -0.47 23.41 8.90
CA LYS A 137 -1.85 23.83 9.18
C LYS A 137 -2.85 23.01 8.37
N LEU A 138 -2.57 22.80 7.08
CA LEU A 138 -3.43 22.01 6.22
C LEU A 138 -3.43 20.54 6.63
N LYS A 139 -2.26 19.96 6.98
CA LYS A 139 -2.17 18.57 7.45
C LYS A 139 -3.02 18.34 8.70
N ARG A 140 -2.92 19.22 9.71
CA ARG A 140 -3.76 19.16 10.93
C ARG A 140 -5.25 19.30 10.64
N GLN A 141 -5.64 20.24 9.77
CA GLN A 141 -7.04 20.42 9.40
C GLN A 141 -7.59 19.19 8.65
N PHE A 142 -6.78 18.61 7.78
CA PHE A 142 -7.11 17.39 7.05
C PHE A 142 -7.28 16.21 8.01
N GLU A 143 -6.33 15.97 8.91
CA GLU A 143 -6.39 14.89 9.90
C GLU A 143 -7.61 15.01 10.81
N LYS A 144 -7.92 16.22 11.29
CA LYS A 144 -9.13 16.48 12.09
C LYS A 144 -10.40 16.09 11.32
N LYS A 145 -10.54 16.56 10.08
CA LYS A 145 -11.70 16.21 9.23
C LYS A 145 -11.75 14.72 8.92
N ARG A 146 -10.61 14.10 8.61
CA ARG A 146 -10.52 12.66 8.33
C ARG A 146 -11.01 11.83 9.52
N ALA A 147 -10.60 12.19 10.74
CA ALA A 147 -11.06 11.55 11.96
C ALA A 147 -12.58 11.71 12.18
N GLU A 148 -13.12 12.91 11.93
CA GLU A 148 -14.56 13.16 11.98
C GLU A 148 -15.32 12.25 10.99
N TYR A 149 -14.85 12.12 9.75
CA TYR A 149 -15.47 11.25 8.74
C TYR A 149 -15.43 9.76 9.13
N LEU A 150 -14.28 9.26 9.59
CA LEU A 150 -14.14 7.85 9.98
C LEU A 150 -15.06 7.49 11.16
N ASN A 151 -15.18 8.40 12.13
CA ASN A 151 -16.08 8.22 13.28
C ASN A 151 -17.57 8.22 12.88
N VAL A 152 -17.94 8.99 11.85
CA VAL A 152 -19.32 9.00 11.30
C VAL A 152 -19.63 7.73 10.53
N SER A 153 -18.67 7.19 9.76
CA SER A 153 -18.84 5.93 9.02
C SER A 153 -19.02 4.72 9.94
N GLN A 154 -18.35 4.71 11.09
CA GLN A 154 -18.52 3.65 12.10
C GLN A 154 -19.89 3.70 12.80
N LYS A 155 -20.48 4.89 12.97
CA LYS A 155 -21.82 5.04 13.56
C LYS A 155 -22.98 4.69 12.63
N LYS A 156 -22.76 4.70 11.31
CA LYS A 156 -23.79 4.35 10.31
C LYS A 156 -23.84 2.85 9.97
N GLY A 157 -22.92 2.04 10.53
CA GLY A 157 -22.84 0.59 10.33
C GLY A 157 -23.41 -0.26 11.48
N THR A 158 -24.20 0.34 12.36
CA THR A 158 -24.97 -0.30 13.46
C THR A 158 -26.42 0.09 13.32
#